data_AF-A0A447PKY9-F1
#
_entry.id   AF-A0A447PKY9-F1
#
_cell.length_a   1.000
_cell.length_b   1.000
_cell.length_c   1.000
_cell.angle_alpha   90.00
_cell.angle_beta   90.00
_cell.angle_gamma   90.00
#
_symmetry.space_group_name_H-M   'P 1'
#
loop_
_entity.id
_entity.type
_entity.pdbx_description
1 polymer ?
#
loop_
_entity_poly.entity_id
_entity_poly.type
_entity_poly.pdbx_seq_one_letter_code
_entity_poly.pdbx_strand_id
1 'polypeptide(L)'
;MSPDEAEAVIAHEISHIANGDMVTMTLIQGVVNTFVIFISRIIAQIAAGFLGGNRDEGEGSNGNPLIYFAVATVLELVFGILASIITMWFSRYREFHADAGSAKLVGREKMIAALQRLKTSYEPQEATSMMAFCINGKSKSLSELFYDAPTAG
;
A
#
# COMPACT_ATOMS: atom_id res chain seq x y z
N MET A 1 -0.13 -30.05 6.51
CA MET A 1 -0.27 -29.21 7.71
C MET A 1 -0.46 -30.12 8.89
N SER A 2 0.38 -30.02 9.92
CA SER A 2 0.15 -30.70 11.19
C SER A 2 -0.91 -29.94 12.02
N PRO A 3 -1.54 -30.58 13.03
CA PRO A 3 -2.45 -29.88 13.95
C PRO A 3 -1.78 -28.69 14.65
N ASP A 4 -0.51 -28.82 15.02
CA ASP A 4 0.26 -27.76 15.67
C ASP A 4 0.53 -26.56 14.74
N GLU A 5 0.80 -26.82 13.45
CA GLU A 5 0.93 -25.76 12.44
C GLU A 5 -0.40 -25.03 12.23
N ALA A 6 -1.51 -25.77 12.18
CA ALA A 6 -2.84 -25.20 12.04
C ALA A 6 -3.24 -24.38 13.26
N GLU A 7 -2.93 -24.85 14.46
CA GLU A 7 -3.17 -24.12 15.70
C GLU A 7 -2.42 -22.77 15.72
N ALA A 8 -1.17 -22.75 15.23
CA ALA A 8 -0.38 -21.51 15.15
C ALA A 8 -0.93 -20.49 14.14
N VAL A 9 -1.44 -20.95 12.99
CA VAL A 9 -2.10 -20.07 12.01
C VAL A 9 -3.41 -19.51 12.59
N ILE A 10 -4.22 -20.35 13.22
CA ILE A 10 -5.47 -19.88 13.85
C ILE A 10 -5.16 -18.87 14.97
N ALA A 11 -4.14 -19.11 15.78
CA ALA A 11 -3.73 -18.16 16.82
C ALA A 11 -3.19 -16.83 16.25
N HIS A 12 -2.59 -16.85 15.05
CA HIS A 12 -2.20 -15.64 14.32
C HIS A 12 -3.43 -14.85 13.86
N GLU A 13 -4.43 -15.50 13.26
CA GLU A 13 -5.68 -14.84 12.86
C GLU A 13 -6.47 -14.29 14.06
N ILE A 14 -6.50 -15.03 15.18
CA ILE A 14 -7.11 -14.55 16.43
C ILE A 14 -6.35 -13.33 16.96
N SER A 15 -5.01 -13.32 16.86
CA SER A 15 -4.20 -12.17 17.26
C SER A 15 -4.52 -10.94 16.41
N HIS A 16 -4.73 -11.10 15.11
CA HIS A 16 -5.19 -10.00 14.24
C HIS A 16 -6.52 -9.42 14.68
N ILE A 17 -7.49 -10.27 15.00
CA ILE A 17 -8.82 -9.84 15.45
C ILE A 17 -8.72 -9.16 16.82
N ALA A 18 -7.97 -9.74 17.76
CA ALA A 18 -7.78 -9.20 19.11
C ALA A 18 -7.10 -7.82 19.11
N ASN A 19 -6.19 -7.60 18.17
CA ASN A 19 -5.51 -6.31 17.99
C ASN A 19 -6.34 -5.29 17.19
N GLY A 20 -7.48 -5.69 16.64
CA GLY A 20 -8.36 -4.80 15.86
C GLY A 20 -7.79 -4.39 14.51
N ASP A 21 -6.92 -5.22 13.96
CA ASP A 21 -6.07 -4.91 12.81
C ASP A 21 -6.83 -4.52 11.53
N MET A 22 -7.97 -5.16 11.29
CA MET A 22 -8.84 -4.82 10.15
C MET A 22 -9.40 -3.40 10.29
N VAL A 23 -9.76 -3.01 11.50
CA VAL A 23 -10.32 -1.67 11.79
C VAL A 23 -9.21 -0.62 11.70
N THR A 24 -8.05 -0.88 12.31
CA THR A 24 -6.93 0.07 12.30
C THR A 24 -6.41 0.30 10.87
N MET A 25 -6.29 -0.74 10.05
CA MET A 25 -5.88 -0.61 8.65
C MET A 25 -6.88 0.22 7.85
N THR A 26 -8.19 -0.01 8.05
CA THR A 26 -9.25 0.76 7.38
C THR A 26 -9.22 2.24 7.81
N LEU A 27 -9.05 2.50 9.10
CA LEU A 27 -8.93 3.85 9.64
C LEU A 27 -7.70 4.57 9.09
N ILE A 28 -6.55 3.90 9.06
CA ILE A 28 -5.31 4.45 8.49
C ILE A 28 -5.52 4.78 7.02
N GLN A 29 -6.10 3.87 6.24
CA GLN A 29 -6.35 4.11 4.82
C GLN A 29 -7.25 5.34 4.61
N GLY A 30 -8.33 5.46 5.40
CA GLY A 30 -9.25 6.59 5.34
C GLY A 30 -8.59 7.92 5.72
N VAL A 31 -7.83 7.93 6.82
CA VAL A 31 -7.13 9.12 7.32
C VAL A 31 -6.06 9.57 6.32
N VAL A 32 -5.20 8.64 5.88
CA VAL A 32 -4.12 8.93 4.93
C VAL A 32 -4.69 9.46 3.61
N ASN A 33 -5.71 8.80 3.05
CA ASN A 33 -6.36 9.27 1.81
C ASN A 33 -6.98 10.67 1.97
N THR A 34 -7.61 10.93 3.13
CA THR A 34 -8.17 12.26 3.42
C THR A 34 -7.08 13.32 3.41
N PHE A 35 -5.92 13.08 4.02
CA PHE A 35 -4.81 14.04 4.00
C PHE A 35 -4.21 14.22 2.62
N VAL A 36 -4.04 13.13 1.84
CA VAL A 36 -3.57 13.20 0.44
C VAL A 36 -4.46 14.15 -0.36
N ILE A 37 -5.77 13.92 -0.34
CA ILE A 37 -6.73 14.74 -1.10
C ILE A 37 -6.78 16.16 -0.55
N PHE A 38 -6.88 16.33 0.76
CA PHE A 38 -7.00 17.64 1.41
C PHE A 38 -5.81 18.56 1.11
N ILE A 39 -4.59 18.06 1.30
CA ILE A 39 -3.37 18.84 1.07
C ILE A 39 -3.19 19.13 -0.43
N SER A 40 -3.45 18.14 -1.30
CA SER A 40 -3.40 18.34 -2.76
C SER A 40 -4.34 19.45 -3.21
N ARG A 41 -5.57 19.48 -2.69
CA ARG A 41 -6.57 20.49 -3.02
C ARG A 41 -6.16 21.90 -2.59
N ILE A 42 -5.63 22.05 -1.38
CA ILE A 42 -5.16 23.35 -0.87
C ILE A 42 -4.05 23.90 -1.76
N ILE A 43 -3.04 23.08 -2.06
CA ILE A 43 -1.91 23.52 -2.87
C ILE A 43 -2.35 23.79 -4.31
N ALA A 44 -3.23 22.96 -4.88
CA ALA A 44 -3.77 23.19 -6.22
C ALA A 44 -4.58 24.49 -6.31
N GLN A 45 -5.36 24.83 -5.29
CA GLN A 45 -6.11 26.09 -5.24
C GLN A 45 -5.18 27.30 -5.17
N ILE A 46 -4.11 27.23 -4.37
CA ILE A 46 -3.08 28.28 -4.30
C ILE A 46 -2.35 28.42 -5.64
N ALA A 47 -1.94 27.29 -6.24
CA ALA A 47 -1.23 27.28 -7.52
C ALA A 47 -2.11 27.84 -8.67
N ALA A 48 -3.39 27.48 -8.72
CA ALA A 48 -4.32 28.01 -9.71
C ALA A 48 -4.58 29.50 -9.55
N GLY A 49 -4.55 30.02 -8.31
CA GLY A 49 -4.65 31.46 -8.02
C GLY A 49 -3.39 32.24 -8.40
N PHE A 50 -2.20 31.69 -8.17
CA PHE A 50 -0.93 32.36 -8.44
C PHE A 50 -0.52 32.30 -9.92
N LEU A 51 -0.68 31.14 -10.58
CA LEU A 51 -0.33 30.95 -12.01
C LEU A 51 -1.46 31.39 -12.96
N GLY A 52 -2.69 31.53 -12.45
CA GLY A 52 -3.87 31.93 -13.22
C GLY A 52 -4.06 33.44 -13.39
N GLY A 53 -3.13 34.25 -12.90
CA GLY A 53 -3.19 35.70 -13.05
C GLY A 53 -3.24 36.11 -14.53
N ASN A 54 -4.29 36.84 -14.90
CA ASN A 54 -4.45 37.60 -16.15
C ASN A 54 -5.28 36.98 -17.30
N ARG A 55 -6.43 36.36 -17.03
CA ARG A 55 -7.48 36.23 -18.06
C ARG A 55 -8.76 36.95 -17.63
N ASP A 56 -9.03 38.03 -18.36
CA ASP A 56 -10.16 38.93 -18.27
C ASP A 56 -11.51 38.24 -18.08
N GLU A 57 -12.28 38.86 -17.18
CA GLU A 57 -13.70 39.18 -17.30
C GLU A 57 -14.61 38.15 -18.00
N GLY A 58 -15.18 37.26 -17.21
CA GLY A 58 -16.36 36.50 -17.61
C GLY A 58 -16.55 35.23 -16.81
N GLU A 59 -17.19 35.36 -15.64
CA GLU A 59 -17.83 34.26 -14.89
C GLU A 59 -16.93 33.48 -13.90
N GLY A 60 -17.02 33.85 -12.61
CA GLY A 60 -16.73 32.97 -11.46
C GLY A 60 -15.30 33.07 -10.92
N SER A 61 -15.19 33.51 -9.67
CA SER A 61 -13.96 33.81 -8.91
C SER A 61 -13.08 32.59 -8.53
N ASN A 62 -13.00 31.57 -9.37
CA ASN A 62 -12.12 30.41 -9.16
C ASN A 62 -11.00 30.48 -10.20
N GLY A 63 -9.74 30.42 -9.74
CA GLY A 63 -8.55 30.44 -10.61
C GLY A 63 -8.60 29.41 -11.73
N ASN A 64 -7.65 29.48 -12.67
CA ASN A 64 -7.68 28.69 -13.90
C ASN A 64 -7.96 27.19 -13.62
N PRO A 65 -9.13 26.65 -14.00
CA PRO A 65 -9.54 25.30 -13.65
C PRO A 65 -8.60 24.24 -14.24
N LEU A 66 -7.98 24.49 -15.40
CA LEU A 66 -6.99 23.59 -15.97
C LEU A 66 -5.74 23.48 -15.10
N ILE A 67 -5.27 24.59 -14.54
CA ILE A 67 -4.11 24.60 -13.64
C ILE A 67 -4.45 23.89 -12.34
N TYR A 68 -5.64 24.14 -11.78
CA TYR A 68 -6.11 23.43 -10.60
C TYR A 68 -6.11 21.92 -10.81
N PHE A 69 -6.75 21.43 -11.87
CA PHE A 69 -6.83 19.99 -12.15
C PHE A 69 -5.44 19.39 -12.40
N ALA A 70 -4.59 20.05 -13.20
CA ALA A 70 -3.24 19.56 -13.47
C ALA A 70 -2.40 19.44 -12.18
N VAL A 71 -2.40 20.47 -11.33
CA VAL A 71 -1.64 20.45 -10.08
C VAL A 71 -2.23 19.46 -9.08
N ALA A 72 -3.56 19.42 -8.93
CA ALA A 72 -4.22 18.48 -8.04
C ALA A 72 -3.89 17.03 -8.40
N THR A 73 -3.98 16.64 -9.69
CA THR A 73 -3.67 15.28 -10.13
C THR A 73 -2.20 14.91 -9.87
N VAL A 74 -1.26 15.82 -10.15
CA VAL A 74 0.17 15.55 -9.89
C VAL A 74 0.43 15.39 -8.39
N LEU A 75 -0.14 16.25 -7.55
CA LEU A 75 0.04 16.18 -6.11
C LEU A 75 -0.63 14.94 -5.49
N GLU A 76 -1.83 14.58 -5.94
CA GLU A 76 -2.52 13.37 -5.50
C GLU A 76 -1.71 12.11 -5.84
N LEU A 77 -1.07 12.08 -7.02
CA LEU A 77 -0.18 10.98 -7.40
C LEU A 77 1.06 10.91 -6.49
N VAL A 78 1.75 12.04 -6.30
CA VAL A 78 2.97 12.10 -5.49
C VAL A 78 2.68 11.76 -4.03
N PHE A 79 1.69 12.41 -3.42
CA PHE A 79 1.30 12.13 -2.05
C PHE A 79 0.67 10.74 -1.91
N GLY A 80 -0.01 10.23 -2.94
CA GLY A 80 -0.53 8.86 -2.99
C GLY A 80 0.57 7.81 -2.93
N ILE A 81 1.69 8.02 -3.61
CA ILE A 81 2.88 7.15 -3.52
C ILE A 81 3.51 7.23 -2.13
N LEU A 82 3.65 8.43 -1.56
CA LEU A 82 4.18 8.57 -0.20
C LEU A 82 3.27 7.92 0.84
N ALA A 83 1.96 8.09 0.68
CA ALA A 83 0.94 7.44 1.48
C ALA A 83 1.02 5.91 1.39
N SER A 84 1.22 5.34 0.19
CA SER A 84 1.29 3.89 0.02
C SER A 84 2.50 3.29 0.74
N ILE A 85 3.64 3.99 0.77
CA ILE A 85 4.82 3.54 1.53
C ILE A 85 4.48 3.44 3.02
N ILE A 86 3.78 4.43 3.57
CA ILE A 86 3.36 4.45 4.98
C ILE A 86 2.39 3.29 5.27
N THR A 87 1.38 3.08 4.42
CA THR A 87 0.40 2.01 4.64
C THR A 87 1.01 0.62 4.47
N MET A 88 1.94 0.45 3.53
CA MET A 88 2.71 -0.80 3.37
C MET A 88 3.57 -1.09 4.59
N TRP A 89 4.28 -0.08 5.11
CA TRP A 89 5.08 -0.23 6.31
C TRP A 89 4.22 -0.65 7.51
N PHE A 90 3.07 0.01 7.69
CA PHE A 90 2.14 -0.33 8.77
C PHE A 90 1.57 -1.74 8.63
N SER A 91 1.21 -2.15 7.40
CA SER A 91 0.78 -3.51 7.10
C SER A 91 1.81 -4.54 7.57
N ARG A 92 3.10 -4.30 7.28
CA ARG A 92 4.17 -5.21 7.69
C ARG A 92 4.38 -5.22 9.21
N TYR A 93 4.29 -4.07 9.87
CA TYR A 93 4.36 -3.97 11.33
C TYR A 93 3.28 -4.85 12.01
N ARG A 94 2.07 -4.84 11.44
CA ARG A 94 0.90 -5.56 11.95
C ARG A 94 1.06 -7.09 11.88
N GLU A 95 1.59 -7.60 10.77
CA GLU A 95 1.94 -9.02 10.61
C GLU A 95 2.94 -9.48 11.68
N PHE A 96 4.03 -8.73 11.89
CA PHE A 96 5.01 -9.06 12.93
C PHE A 96 4.42 -9.02 14.34
N HIS A 97 3.47 -8.11 14.58
CA HIS A 97 2.79 -8.01 15.87
C HIS A 97 1.87 -9.22 16.11
N ALA A 98 1.17 -9.70 15.08
CA ALA A 98 0.34 -10.89 15.15
C ALA A 98 1.16 -12.18 15.27
N ASP A 99 2.31 -12.26 14.60
CA ASP A 99 3.26 -13.36 14.78
C ASP A 99 3.74 -13.48 16.23
N ALA A 100 4.08 -12.33 16.83
CA ALA A 100 4.45 -12.28 18.24
C ALA A 100 3.27 -12.62 19.17
N GLY A 101 2.05 -12.24 18.80
CA GLY A 101 0.81 -12.62 19.51
C GLY A 101 0.58 -14.13 19.49
N SER A 102 0.62 -14.75 18.31
CA SER A 102 0.48 -16.20 18.13
C SER A 102 1.54 -16.97 18.91
N ALA A 103 2.81 -16.56 18.83
CA ALA A 103 3.89 -17.21 19.56
C ALA A 103 3.71 -17.15 21.09
N LYS A 104 3.05 -16.10 21.60
CA LYS A 104 2.68 -16.01 23.03
C LYS A 104 1.49 -16.91 23.40
N LEU A 105 0.56 -17.14 22.46
CA LEU A 105 -0.65 -17.92 22.70
C LEU A 105 -0.40 -19.43 22.62
N VAL A 106 0.29 -19.90 21.58
CA VAL A 106 0.45 -21.34 21.29
C VAL A 106 1.89 -21.84 21.38
N GLY A 107 2.84 -20.93 21.63
CA GLY A 107 4.26 -21.22 21.74
C GLY A 107 5.05 -20.94 20.46
N ARG A 108 6.31 -20.52 20.65
CA ARG A 108 7.21 -20.11 19.56
C ARG A 108 7.51 -21.24 18.57
N GLU A 109 7.65 -22.47 19.05
CA GLU A 109 8.05 -23.61 18.23
C GLU A 109 6.99 -23.96 17.18
N LYS A 110 5.71 -23.93 17.55
CA LYS A 110 4.59 -24.17 16.63
C LYS A 110 4.54 -23.11 15.53
N MET A 111 4.77 -21.84 15.89
CA MET A 111 4.78 -20.73 14.94
C MET A 111 5.97 -20.80 13.97
N ILE A 112 7.16 -21.19 14.45
CA ILE A 112 8.32 -21.40 13.57
C ILE A 112 8.05 -22.53 12.57
N ALA A 113 7.47 -23.65 13.03
CA ALA A 113 7.12 -24.77 12.15
C ALA A 113 6.10 -24.36 11.08
N ALA A 114 5.06 -23.59 11.46
CA ALA A 114 4.07 -23.06 10.52
C ALA A 114 4.71 -22.14 9.46
N LEU A 115 5.57 -21.21 9.87
CA LEU A 115 6.27 -20.30 8.95
C LEU A 115 7.22 -21.04 8.00
N GLN A 116 7.94 -22.08 8.48
CA GLN A 116 8.79 -22.91 7.63
C GLN A 116 7.97 -23.69 6.59
N ARG A 117 6.81 -24.20 6.99
CA ARG A 117 5.88 -24.88 6.08
C ARG A 117 5.32 -23.93 5.02
N LEU A 118 4.97 -22.69 5.41
CA LEU A 118 4.50 -21.67 4.47
C LEU A 118 5.59 -21.29 3.46
N LYS A 119 6.84 -21.07 3.89
CA LYS A 119 7.97 -20.81 2.99
C LYS A 119 8.22 -21.95 2.00
N THR A 120 8.06 -23.20 2.44
CA THR A 120 8.25 -24.37 1.58
C THR A 120 7.09 -24.57 0.61
N SER A 121 5.88 -24.16 0.98
CA SER A 121 4.68 -24.26 0.14
C SER A 121 4.55 -23.09 -0.85
N TYR A 122 5.31 -22.00 -0.63
CA TYR A 122 5.41 -20.85 -1.52
C TYR A 122 6.39 -21.14 -2.66
N GLU A 123 6.06 -22.10 -3.52
CA GLU A 123 6.67 -22.16 -4.86
C GLU A 123 6.05 -21.02 -5.71
N PRO A 124 6.86 -20.12 -6.31
CA PRO A 124 6.36 -18.97 -7.03
C PRO A 124 5.79 -19.39 -8.38
N GLN A 125 4.52 -19.79 -8.41
CA GLN A 125 3.79 -20.06 -9.65
C GLN A 125 3.48 -18.76 -10.44
N GLU A 126 3.79 -17.59 -9.85
CA GLU A 126 3.59 -16.26 -10.44
C GLU A 126 4.67 -15.82 -11.44
N ALA A 127 5.83 -16.48 -11.47
CA ALA A 127 6.82 -16.22 -12.50
C ALA A 127 6.27 -16.55 -13.91
N THR A 128 5.33 -17.50 -14.00
CA THR A 128 4.69 -17.88 -15.27
C THR A 128 3.56 -16.93 -15.67
N SER A 129 2.80 -16.38 -14.72
CA SER A 129 1.66 -15.48 -15.01
C SER A 129 2.10 -14.08 -15.44
N MET A 130 3.16 -13.53 -14.85
CA MET A 130 3.75 -12.26 -15.31
C MET A 130 4.39 -12.40 -16.70
N MET A 131 5.05 -13.53 -16.98
CA MET A 131 5.64 -13.80 -18.30
C MET A 131 4.58 -13.99 -19.39
N ALA A 132 3.44 -14.60 -19.08
CA ALA A 132 2.32 -14.74 -20.01
C ALA A 132 1.66 -13.39 -20.37
N PHE A 133 1.59 -12.45 -19.43
CA PHE A 133 1.13 -11.09 -19.68
C PHE A 133 2.12 -10.30 -20.57
N CYS A 134 3.43 -10.48 -20.33
CA CYS A 134 4.50 -9.83 -21.11
C CYS A 134 4.66 -10.36 -22.55
N ILE A 135 4.17 -11.56 -22.88
CA ILE A 135 4.24 -12.08 -24.26
C ILE A 135 3.20 -11.41 -25.19
N ASN A 136 2.15 -10.76 -24.64
CA ASN A 136 1.08 -10.17 -25.45
C ASN A 136 1.10 -8.62 -25.54
N GLY A 137 2.06 -7.95 -24.89
CA GLY A 137 2.14 -6.48 -24.86
C GLY A 137 3.57 -5.99 -25.08
N LYS A 138 3.85 -5.42 -26.26
CA LYS A 138 5.07 -4.66 -26.53
C LYS A 138 5.18 -3.45 -25.58
N SER A 139 5.87 -3.60 -24.45
CA SER A 139 6.45 -2.47 -23.70
C SER A 139 7.56 -2.95 -22.80
N LYS A 140 8.78 -3.02 -23.35
CA LYS A 140 10.01 -3.40 -22.61
C LYS A 140 10.59 -2.28 -21.74
N SER A 141 9.91 -1.14 -21.55
CA SER A 141 10.54 0.07 -20.99
C SER A 141 10.04 0.49 -19.60
N LEU A 142 8.90 -0.01 -19.12
CA LEU A 142 8.36 0.37 -17.80
C LEU A 142 8.59 -0.68 -16.70
N SER A 143 8.97 -1.90 -17.07
CA SER A 143 9.17 -2.99 -16.12
C SER A 143 10.46 -2.83 -15.30
N GLU A 144 11.48 -2.14 -15.80
CA GLU A 144 12.75 -1.99 -15.08
C GLU A 144 12.71 -0.95 -13.94
N LEU A 145 11.69 -0.08 -13.88
CA LEU A 145 11.58 0.93 -12.83
C LEU A 145 10.92 0.42 -11.53
N PHE A 146 10.31 -0.77 -11.56
CA PHE A 146 9.56 -1.35 -10.43
C PHE A 146 10.12 -2.68 -9.91
N TYR A 147 11.26 -3.15 -10.44
CA TYR A 147 11.99 -4.29 -9.90
C TYR A 147 13.00 -3.81 -8.83
N ASP A 148 12.51 -3.54 -7.62
CA ASP A 148 13.34 -3.56 -6.40
C ASP A 148 12.98 -4.82 -5.61
N ALA A 149 13.66 -5.92 -5.91
CA ALA A 149 13.71 -7.09 -5.04
C ALA A 149 15.19 -7.37 -4.67
N PRO A 150 15.54 -7.38 -3.37
CA PRO A 150 16.92 -7.50 -2.93
C PRO A 150 17.43 -8.93 -3.17
N THR A 151 18.56 -9.05 -3.86
CA THR A 151 19.37 -10.27 -3.87
C THR A 151 20.07 -10.41 -2.53
N ALA A 152 19.57 -11.30 -1.68
CA ALA A 152 20.27 -11.76 -0.49
C ALA A 152 21.46 -12.63 -0.91
N GLY A 153 22.67 -12.17 -0.59
CA GLY A 153 23.87 -13.01 -0.45
C GLY A 153 23.99 -13.54 0.98
#